data_AF-A0A2N2RND8-F1
#
_entry.id   AF-A0A2N2RND8-F1
#
_cell.length_a   1.000
_cell.length_b   1.000
_cell.length_c   1.000
_cell.angle_alpha   90.00
_cell.angle_beta   90.00
_cell.angle_gamma   90.00
#
_symmetry.space_group_name_H-M   'P 1'
#
loop_
_entity.id
_entity.type
_entity.pdbx_description
1 polymer ?
#
loop_
_entity_poly.entity_id
_entity_poly.type
_entity_poly.pdbx_seq_one_letter_code
_entity_poly.pdbx_strand_id
1 'polypeptide(L)'
;MKVKTASAIYLEQVKNLTQEASERLQSRMRGKLARRLEDKILDTDEALAIQLELDDLQLEEWREKMREINVREEKSKAKQTKREKSD
;
A
#
# COMPACT_ATOMS: atom_id res chain seq x y z
N MET A 1 -13.87 3.71 -1.96
CA MET A 1 -13.30 2.53 -2.63
C MET A 1 -14.41 1.74 -3.32
N LYS A 2 -14.25 1.41 -4.61
CA LYS A 2 -15.02 0.35 -5.28
C LYS A 2 -14.25 -0.95 -4.99
N VAL A 3 -14.87 -1.88 -4.30
CA VAL A 3 -14.26 -3.21 -4.06
C VAL A 3 -14.28 -3.94 -5.40
N LYS A 4 -13.10 -4.17 -5.96
CA LYS A 4 -12.88 -4.99 -7.17
C LYS A 4 -12.42 -6.37 -6.73
N THR A 5 -12.58 -7.37 -7.59
CA THR A 5 -11.98 -8.69 -7.41
C THR A 5 -10.45 -8.56 -7.37
N ALA A 6 -9.79 -9.22 -6.42
CA ALA A 6 -8.34 -9.22 -6.33
C ALA A 6 -7.69 -9.90 -7.54
N SER A 7 -6.47 -9.50 -7.87
CA SER A 7 -5.69 -10.19 -8.89
C SER A 7 -5.37 -11.64 -8.50
N ALA A 8 -5.21 -12.52 -9.49
CA ALA A 8 -4.86 -13.92 -9.27
C ALA A 8 -3.55 -14.10 -8.48
N ILE A 9 -2.61 -13.16 -8.62
CA ILE A 9 -1.32 -13.17 -7.92
C ILE A 9 -1.54 -13.03 -6.41
N TYR A 10 -2.39 -12.10 -5.99
CA TYR A 10 -2.67 -11.89 -4.56
C TYR A 10 -3.50 -13.02 -3.97
N LEU A 11 -4.40 -13.63 -4.75
CA LEU A 11 -5.13 -14.84 -4.33
C LEU A 11 -4.18 -16.01 -4.05
N GLU A 12 -3.12 -16.20 -4.84
CA GLU A 12 -2.10 -17.21 -4.57
C GLU A 12 -1.24 -16.87 -3.36
N GLN A 13 -0.91 -15.60 -3.15
CA GLN A 13 -0.16 -15.17 -1.96
C GLN A 13 -0.95 -15.42 -0.67
N VAL A 14 -2.26 -15.19 -0.69
CA VAL A 14 -3.13 -15.45 0.47
C VAL A 14 -3.12 -16.91 0.87
N LYS A 15 -3.09 -17.85 -0.09
CA LYS A 15 -2.99 -19.29 0.21
C LYS A 15 -1.71 -19.68 0.95
N ASN A 16 -0.66 -18.86 0.84
CA ASN A 16 0.62 -19.06 1.51
C ASN A 16 0.73 -18.27 2.83
N LEU A 17 -0.28 -17.49 3.20
CA LEU A 17 -0.28 -16.77 4.48
C LEU A 17 -0.49 -17.74 5.65
N THR A 18 0.27 -17.52 6.71
CA THR A 18 -0.03 -18.15 8.00
C THR A 18 -1.28 -17.54 8.61
N GLN A 19 -1.94 -18.28 9.49
CA GLN A 19 -3.14 -17.80 10.19
C GLN A 19 -2.91 -16.46 10.90
N GLU A 20 -1.75 -16.31 11.57
CA GLU A 20 -1.37 -15.06 12.23
C GLU A 20 -1.20 -13.90 11.23
N ALA A 21 -0.61 -14.17 10.06
CA ALA A 21 -0.45 -13.15 9.03
C ALA A 21 -1.82 -12.72 8.45
N SER A 22 -2.73 -13.67 8.25
CA SER A 22 -4.10 -13.40 7.81
C SER A 22 -4.88 -12.56 8.83
N GLU A 23 -4.84 -12.91 10.12
CA GLU A 23 -5.50 -12.15 11.19
C GLU A 23 -4.94 -10.72 11.30
N ARG A 24 -3.62 -10.59 11.21
CA ARG A 24 -2.94 -9.29 11.16
C ARG A 24 -3.42 -8.47 9.96
N LEU A 25 -3.57 -9.09 8.79
CA LEU A 25 -4.05 -8.42 7.59
C LEU A 25 -5.53 -8.01 7.72
N GLN A 26 -6.39 -8.86 8.32
CA GLN A 26 -7.79 -8.52 8.62
C GLN A 26 -7.89 -7.30 9.54
N SER A 27 -7.06 -7.21 10.58
CA SER A 27 -7.06 -6.06 11.49
C SER A 27 -6.75 -4.72 10.80
N ARG A 28 -6.09 -4.77 9.63
CA ARG A 28 -5.76 -3.59 8.82
C ARG A 28 -6.87 -3.20 7.85
N MET A 29 -7.82 -4.10 7.59
CA MET A 29 -8.95 -3.81 6.71
C MET A 29 -9.78 -2.65 7.25
N ARG A 30 -10.16 -1.73 6.37
CA ARG A 30 -10.93 -0.54 6.75
C ARG A 30 -12.15 -0.32 5.88
N GLY A 31 -13.15 0.33 6.45
CA GLY A 31 -14.30 0.86 5.73
C GLY A 31 -15.14 -0.23 5.05
N LYS A 32 -15.31 -0.12 3.73
CA LYS A 32 -16.22 -0.99 2.97
C LYS A 32 -15.72 -2.43 2.82
N LEU A 33 -14.41 -2.66 2.92
CA LEU A 33 -13.84 -4.00 2.79
C LEU A 33 -14.16 -4.83 4.04
N ALA A 34 -13.86 -4.30 5.23
CA ALA A 34 -14.18 -4.94 6.51
C ALA A 34 -15.69 -5.24 6.64
N ARG A 35 -16.56 -4.26 6.32
CA ARG A 35 -18.01 -4.47 6.35
C ARG A 35 -18.50 -5.58 5.42
N ARG A 36 -17.95 -5.67 4.21
CA ARG A 36 -18.36 -6.72 3.25
C ARG A 36 -17.89 -8.12 3.67
N LEU A 37 -16.76 -8.20 4.37
CA LEU A 37 -16.31 -9.44 4.98
C LEU A 37 -17.25 -9.86 6.14
N GLU A 38 -17.60 -8.91 7.01
CA GLU A 38 -18.56 -9.13 8.11
C GLU A 38 -19.95 -9.55 7.60
N ASP A 39 -20.44 -8.89 6.55
CA ASP A 39 -21.72 -9.19 5.88
C ASP A 39 -21.68 -10.50 5.06
N LYS A 40 -20.53 -11.22 5.05
CA LYS A 40 -20.28 -12.44 4.26
C LYS A 40 -20.54 -12.29 2.76
N ILE A 41 -20.38 -11.07 2.25
CA ILE A 41 -20.53 -10.75 0.82
C ILE A 41 -19.23 -11.10 0.07
N LEU A 42 -18.08 -11.03 0.76
CA LEU A 42 -16.78 -11.45 0.25
C LEU A 42 -16.30 -12.67 1.02
N ASP A 43 -15.60 -13.54 0.31
CA ASP A 43 -14.84 -14.59 0.97
C ASP A 43 -13.63 -14.00 1.72
N THR A 44 -13.16 -14.72 2.74
CA THR A 44 -12.01 -14.30 3.53
C THR A 44 -10.77 -14.19 2.66
N ASP A 45 -10.53 -15.17 1.78
CA ASP A 45 -9.36 -15.18 0.92
C ASP A 45 -9.39 -14.03 -0.10
N GLU A 46 -10.57 -13.74 -0.65
CA GLU A 46 -10.75 -12.59 -1.54
C GLU A 46 -10.52 -11.27 -0.80
N ALA A 47 -11.07 -11.12 0.40
CA ALA A 47 -10.90 -9.91 1.19
C ALA A 47 -9.42 -9.68 1.55
N LEU A 48 -8.69 -10.74 1.94
CA LEU A 48 -7.26 -10.69 2.21
C LEU A 48 -6.47 -10.31 0.96
N ALA A 49 -6.80 -10.89 -0.20
CA ALA A 49 -6.10 -10.60 -1.45
C ALA A 49 -6.31 -9.13 -1.88
N ILE A 50 -7.52 -8.62 -1.71
CA ILE A 50 -7.82 -7.20 -1.96
C ILE A 50 -7.02 -6.31 -1.01
N GLN A 51 -6.92 -6.67 0.28
CA GLN A 51 -6.16 -5.89 1.25
C GLN A 51 -4.66 -5.87 0.94
N LEU A 52 -4.07 -7.00 0.52
CA LEU A 52 -2.68 -7.07 0.07
C LEU A 52 -2.42 -6.15 -1.11
N GLU A 53 -3.26 -6.22 -2.14
CA GLU A 53 -3.12 -5.39 -3.33
C GLU A 53 -3.19 -3.89 -3.00
N LEU A 54 -4.07 -3.51 -2.08
CA LEU A 54 -4.19 -2.13 -1.60
C LEU A 54 -2.96 -1.67 -0.82
N ASP A 55 -2.44 -2.52 0.06
CA ASP A 55 -1.24 -2.23 0.85
C ASP A 55 -0.03 -2.02 -0.08
N ASP A 56 0.12 -2.85 -1.12
CA ASP A 56 1.20 -2.73 -2.10
C ASP A 56 1.09 -1.47 -2.96
N LEU A 57 -0.11 -1.12 -3.43
CA LEU A 57 -0.35 0.14 -4.16
C LEU A 57 -0.03 1.35 -3.28
N GLN A 58 -0.46 1.34 -2.02
CA GLN A 58 -0.18 2.43 -1.09
C GLN A 58 1.33 2.54 -0.78
N LEU A 59 2.03 1.41 -0.69
CA LEU A 59 3.47 1.37 -0.50
C LEU A 59 4.22 1.92 -1.74
N GLU A 60 3.76 1.59 -2.94
CA GLU A 60 4.32 2.11 -4.19
C GLU A 60 4.12 3.62 -4.32
N GLU A 61 2.90 4.11 -4.07
CA GLU A 61 2.61 5.56 -4.03
C GLU A 61 3.48 6.29 -3.01
N TRP A 62 3.69 5.71 -1.82
CA TRP A 62 4.54 6.30 -0.80
C TRP A 62 6.01 6.35 -1.26
N ARG A 63 6.52 5.27 -1.86
CA ARG A 63 7.88 5.23 -2.43
C ARG A 63 8.07 6.28 -3.51
N GLU A 64 7.08 6.48 -4.36
CA GLU A 64 7.11 7.52 -5.41
C GLU A 64 7.19 8.92 -4.80
N LYS A 65 6.31 9.25 -3.86
CA LYS A 65 6.33 10.54 -3.15
C LYS A 65 7.66 10.78 -2.43
N MET A 66 8.24 9.76 -1.81
CA MET A 66 9.55 9.87 -1.15
C MET A 66 10.68 10.15 -2.15
N ARG A 67 10.66 9.51 -3.33
CA ARG A 67 11.63 9.82 -4.41
C ARG A 67 11.52 11.27 -4.85
N GLU A 68 10.30 11.78 -5.05
CA GLU A 68 10.08 13.18 -5.43
C GLU A 68 10.61 14.17 -4.38
N ILE A 69 10.36 13.89 -3.10
CA ILE A 69 10.86 14.70 -1.98
C ILE A 69 12.39 14.72 -1.98
N ASN A 70 13.04 13.56 -2.07
CA ASN A 70 14.50 13.47 -2.09
C ASN A 70 15.12 14.25 -3.25
N VAL A 71 14.59 14.11 -4.46
CA VAL A 71 15.06 14.87 -5.63
C VAL A 71 14.89 16.38 -5.43
N ARG A 72 13.77 16.80 -4.83
CA ARG A 72 13.52 18.22 -4.53
C ARG A 72 14.50 18.76 -3.48
N GLU A 73 14.81 17.98 -2.45
CA GLU A 73 15.79 18.34 -1.41
C GLU A 73 17.22 18.39 -1.94
N GLU A 74 17.61 17.47 -2.82
CA GLU A 74 18.93 17.52 -3.48
C GLU A 74 19.06 18.77 -4.35
N LYS A 75 18.02 19.11 -5.11
CA LYS A 75 17.98 20.33 -5.93
C LYS A 75 18.04 21.60 -5.09
N SER A 76 17.38 21.64 -3.92
CA SER A 76 17.45 22.80 -3.03
C SER A 76 18.84 22.96 -2.41
N LYS A 77 19.46 21.86 -1.93
CA LYS A 77 20.83 21.83 -1.42
C LYS A 77 21.86 22.24 -2.48
N ALA A 78 21.71 21.77 -3.72
CA ALA A 78 22.58 22.14 -4.84
C ALA A 78 22.44 23.63 -5.25
N LYS A 79 21.25 24.22 -5.13
CA LYS A 79 21.05 25.66 -5.37
C LYS A 79 21.64 26.52 -4.25
N GLN A 80 21.54 26.07 -3.00
CA GLN A 80 22.05 26.80 -1.84
C GLN A 80 23.60 26.84 -1.85
N THR A 81 24.23 25.68 -2.08
CA THR A 81 25.70 25.58 -2.21
C THR A 81 26.28 26.35 -3.40
N LYS A 82 25.52 26.56 -4.48
CA LYS A 82 25.94 27.44 -5.59
C LYS A 82 25.83 28.92 -5.27
N ARG A 83 24.87 29.32 -4.44
CA ARG A 83 24.74 30.71 -3.98
C ARG A 83 25.85 31.07 -2.98
N GLU A 84 26.12 30.19 -2.03
CA GLU A 84 27.18 30.37 -1.01
C GLU A 84 28.61 30.37 -1.58
N LYS A 85 28.83 29.86 -2.80
CA LYS A 85 30.13 29.90 -3.49
C LYS A 85 30.29 31.07 -4.47
N SER A 86 29.25 31.89 -4.64
CA SER A 86 29.21 33.00 -5.59
C SER A 86 29.17 34.38 -4.91
N ASP A 87 29.12 34.41 -3.57
CA ASP A 87 29.40 35.54 -2.67
C ASP A 87 30.80 35.37 -2.07
#